data_AF-A0A139I2K5-F1
#
_entry.id   AF-A0A139I2K5-F1
#
_cell.length_a   1.000
_cell.length_b   1.000
_cell.length_c   1.000
_cell.angle_alpha   90.00
_cell.angle_beta   90.00
_cell.angle_gamma   90.00
#
_symmetry.space_group_name_H-M   'P 1'
#
loop_
_entity.id
_entity.type
_entity.pdbx_description
1 polymer ?
#
loop_
_entity_poly.entity_id
_entity_poly.type
_entity_poly.pdbx_seq_one_letter_code
_entity_poly.pdbx_strand_id
1 'polypeptide(L)'
;MWRDPAAAGHIYINGSRLAVAANLLSFLQHSIEHDLLQGRPVWIDAVCISQGDDMEKSVQVQQMWKIYTHAAHVFVWLGPEEDHSSVALESLASAKLDGENEEPDWIGGLEGKLEHRFSDTQLTAITTLSRNHYFSRMWILQELLLADAQRGVTLCMGRLKAPLWTFLRVIVAMRVYTPPSAASGQAQSIGYFADLLVHGVLGSLEDDFDLLDQEDAAQGVKARYAWRSCALNYAQHACFDPRDRVFALLGLANVRESDPNGLLQADYTMTVDDLATALISHLDCGVSSPRYWTNHDTCDVVQRLLNVKVGSAEFTKWLRARLYWNGERGQGSIVGGSGRAINCTGKILQHALRYGPAECPFKDGRVIKECGIHPVE
;
A
#
# COMPACT_ATOMS: atom_id res chain seq x y z
N MET A 1 3.69 -11.29 12.73
CA MET A 1 3.45 -10.49 13.95
C MET A 1 4.76 -9.84 14.40
N TRP A 2 4.71 -8.53 14.62
CA TRP A 2 5.83 -7.57 14.67
C TRP A 2 5.98 -6.97 16.08
N ARG A 3 6.44 -7.77 17.04
CA ARG A 3 6.98 -7.25 18.29
C ARG A 3 8.21 -8.03 18.69
N ASP A 4 9.26 -7.25 18.94
CA ASP A 4 10.62 -7.61 19.28
C ASP A 4 11.48 -8.20 18.13
N PRO A 5 12.45 -7.45 17.58
CA PRO A 5 13.46 -7.99 16.67
C PRO A 5 14.43 -8.93 17.39
N ALA A 6 14.34 -9.11 18.71
CA ALA A 6 15.08 -10.15 19.39
C ALA A 6 14.74 -11.51 18.77
N ALA A 7 15.75 -12.13 18.15
CA ALA A 7 15.65 -13.48 17.63
C ALA A 7 15.14 -14.41 18.74
N ALA A 8 13.95 -14.95 18.55
CA ALA A 8 13.32 -15.85 19.51
C ALA A 8 13.80 -17.30 19.34
N GLY A 9 14.40 -17.62 18.19
CA GLY A 9 14.99 -18.92 17.93
C GLY A 9 15.73 -18.98 16.61
N HIS A 10 16.03 -20.21 16.18
CA HIS A 10 16.83 -20.47 14.99
C HIS A 10 16.24 -21.63 14.21
N ILE A 11 16.37 -21.55 12.88
CA ILE A 11 16.09 -22.65 11.96
C ILE A 11 17.38 -23.05 11.22
N TYR A 12 17.37 -24.20 10.57
CA TYR A 12 18.49 -24.67 9.76
C TYR A 12 18.07 -24.78 8.30
N ILE A 13 18.86 -24.16 7.40
CA ILE A 13 18.66 -24.20 5.96
C ILE A 13 19.95 -24.73 5.35
N ASN A 14 19.88 -25.89 4.69
CA ASN A 14 21.06 -26.56 4.12
C ASN A 14 22.24 -26.67 5.12
N GLY A 15 21.92 -26.96 6.39
CA GLY A 15 22.91 -27.05 7.49
C GLY A 15 23.39 -25.72 8.07
N SER A 16 23.03 -24.58 7.45
CA SER A 16 23.35 -23.24 7.96
C SER A 16 22.28 -22.74 8.92
N ARG A 17 22.72 -22.14 10.03
CA ARG A 17 21.84 -21.64 11.10
C ARG A 17 21.36 -20.23 10.77
N LEU A 18 20.04 -20.02 10.73
CA LEU A 18 19.40 -18.73 10.51
C LEU A 18 18.59 -18.32 11.75
N ALA A 19 18.80 -17.11 12.24
CA ALA A 19 18.00 -16.53 13.33
C ALA A 19 16.64 -16.06 12.80
N VAL A 20 15.55 -16.35 13.54
CA VAL A 20 14.18 -16.01 13.13
C VAL A 20 13.39 -15.41 14.28
N ALA A 21 12.44 -14.53 13.95
CA ALA A 21 11.51 -13.94 14.91
C ALA A 21 10.50 -14.98 15.44
N ALA A 22 9.94 -14.74 16.64
CA ALA A 22 9.02 -15.66 17.32
C ALA A 22 7.82 -16.04 16.45
N ASN A 23 7.27 -15.08 15.72
CA ASN A 23 6.12 -15.31 14.84
C ASN A 23 6.42 -16.32 13.72
N LEU A 24 7.58 -16.19 13.08
CA LEU A 24 7.98 -17.12 12.02
C LEU A 24 8.29 -18.50 12.61
N LEU A 25 8.98 -18.56 13.74
CA LEU A 25 9.27 -19.82 14.42
C LEU A 25 7.97 -20.55 14.78
N SER A 26 7.02 -19.84 15.37
CA SER A 26 5.69 -20.39 15.72
C SER A 26 4.95 -20.90 14.50
N PHE A 27 4.94 -20.15 13.40
CA PHE A 27 4.35 -20.59 12.13
C PHE A 27 5.00 -21.89 11.60
N LEU A 28 6.34 -21.95 11.59
CA LEU A 28 7.07 -23.12 11.08
C LEU A 28 6.84 -24.36 11.95
N GLN A 29 6.88 -24.21 13.28
CA GLN A 29 6.57 -25.29 14.22
C GLN A 29 5.15 -25.81 14.01
N HIS A 30 4.17 -24.89 13.96
CA HIS A 30 2.78 -25.25 13.71
C HIS A 30 2.60 -25.94 12.36
N SER A 31 3.32 -25.49 11.33
CA SER A 31 3.26 -26.08 10.00
C SER A 31 3.76 -27.51 9.97
N ILE A 32 4.78 -27.83 10.77
CA ILE A 32 5.33 -29.19 10.91
C ILE A 32 4.37 -30.06 11.72
N GLU A 33 3.87 -29.58 12.85
CA GLU A 33 3.01 -30.33 13.76
C GLU A 33 1.64 -30.68 13.15
N HIS A 34 1.13 -29.82 12.27
CA HIS A 34 -0.23 -29.93 11.72
C HIS A 34 -0.27 -30.08 10.19
N ASP A 35 0.87 -30.34 9.57
CA ASP A 35 1.01 -30.51 8.11
C ASP A 35 0.32 -29.39 7.31
N LEU A 36 0.47 -28.15 7.77
CA LEU A 36 -0.21 -26.98 7.19
C LEU A 36 0.17 -26.80 5.71
N LEU A 37 1.43 -27.06 5.40
CA LEU A 37 2.03 -26.82 4.09
C LEU A 37 2.02 -28.06 3.18
N GLN A 38 1.68 -29.25 3.70
CA GLN A 38 1.58 -30.49 2.92
C GLN A 38 2.84 -30.78 2.08
N GLY A 39 4.03 -30.50 2.63
CA GLY A 39 5.31 -30.65 1.93
C GLY A 39 5.53 -29.72 0.73
N ARG A 40 4.69 -28.70 0.51
CA ARG A 40 4.86 -27.74 -0.59
C ARG A 40 6.04 -26.80 -0.33
N PRO A 41 6.77 -26.38 -1.40
CA PRO A 41 7.77 -25.33 -1.26
C PRO A 41 7.08 -24.02 -0.86
N VAL A 42 7.69 -23.29 0.07
CA VAL A 42 7.19 -21.99 0.54
C VAL A 42 8.24 -20.91 0.34
N TRP A 43 7.76 -19.74 -0.05
CA TRP A 43 8.55 -18.52 -0.03
C TRP A 43 8.16 -17.70 1.21
N ILE A 44 9.17 -17.26 1.96
CA ILE A 44 9.01 -16.45 3.16
C ILE A 44 10.07 -15.36 3.08
N ASP A 45 9.67 -14.10 3.01
CA ASP A 45 10.56 -12.93 2.87
C ASP A 45 11.75 -12.94 3.86
N ALA A 46 11.48 -13.20 5.14
CA ALA A 46 12.49 -13.26 6.19
C ALA A 46 13.50 -14.42 6.05
N VAL A 47 13.24 -15.36 5.15
CA VAL A 47 14.09 -16.52 4.87
C VAL A 47 14.73 -16.44 3.49
N CYS A 48 13.96 -16.03 2.49
CA CYS A 48 14.34 -16.03 1.08
C CYS A 48 15.05 -14.75 0.63
N ILE A 49 14.94 -13.66 1.40
CA ILE A 49 15.64 -12.39 1.14
C ILE A 49 16.77 -12.23 2.15
N SER A 50 17.94 -11.84 1.67
CA SER A 50 19.07 -11.47 2.53
C SER A 50 18.80 -10.13 3.21
N GLN A 51 18.22 -10.19 4.41
CA GLN A 51 17.83 -9.00 5.18
C GLN A 51 19.02 -8.07 5.53
N GLY A 52 20.27 -8.57 5.42
CA GLY A 52 21.50 -7.80 5.67
C GLY A 52 22.20 -7.29 4.41
N ASP A 53 21.67 -7.54 3.21
CA ASP A 53 22.19 -7.04 1.94
C ASP A 53 21.14 -6.17 1.26
N ASP A 54 21.27 -4.85 1.42
CA ASP A 54 20.31 -3.89 0.86
C ASP A 54 20.26 -3.94 -0.67
N MET A 55 21.33 -4.33 -1.37
CA MET A 55 21.30 -4.45 -2.83
C MET A 55 20.46 -5.65 -3.25
N GLU A 56 20.68 -6.81 -2.62
CA GLU A 56 19.88 -8.01 -2.88
C GLU A 56 18.42 -7.80 -2.48
N LYS A 57 18.18 -7.22 -1.30
CA LYS A 57 16.85 -6.88 -0.80
C LYS A 57 16.10 -5.98 -1.78
N SER A 58 16.76 -4.96 -2.34
CA SER A 58 16.17 -4.07 -3.35
C SER A 58 15.66 -4.84 -4.56
N VAL A 59 16.48 -5.75 -5.10
CA VAL A 59 16.12 -6.58 -6.24
C VAL A 59 14.96 -7.53 -5.89
N GLN A 60 15.00 -8.19 -4.73
CA GLN A 60 13.94 -9.10 -4.30
C GLN A 60 12.61 -8.39 -4.07
N VAL A 61 12.64 -7.25 -3.38
CA VAL A 61 11.44 -6.45 -3.08
C VAL A 61 10.80 -5.93 -4.36
N GLN A 62 11.60 -5.51 -5.35
CA GLN A 62 11.10 -5.15 -6.67
C GLN A 62 10.37 -6.32 -7.39
N GLN A 63 10.67 -7.56 -7.00
CA GLN A 63 10.08 -8.77 -7.58
C GLN A 63 8.95 -9.38 -6.75
N MET A 64 8.72 -8.92 -5.51
CA MET A 64 7.70 -9.49 -4.60
C MET A 64 6.31 -9.56 -5.23
N TRP A 65 5.94 -8.54 -6.02
CA TRP A 65 4.65 -8.53 -6.72
C TRP A 65 4.49 -9.76 -7.64
N LYS A 66 5.56 -10.18 -8.34
CA LYS A 66 5.54 -11.37 -9.19
C LYS A 66 5.35 -12.62 -8.35
N ILE A 67 6.00 -12.69 -7.19
CA ILE A 67 5.92 -13.85 -6.30
C ILE A 67 4.48 -14.04 -5.84
N TYR A 68 3.83 -12.98 -5.34
CA TYR A 68 2.41 -13.06 -4.92
C TYR A 68 1.47 -13.35 -6.10
N THR A 69 1.70 -12.73 -7.26
CA THR A 69 0.91 -13.00 -8.48
C THR A 69 0.99 -14.46 -8.93
N HIS A 70 2.16 -15.10 -8.84
CA HIS A 70 2.35 -16.47 -9.31
C HIS A 70 2.26 -17.52 -8.19
N ALA A 71 2.02 -17.11 -6.95
CA ALA A 71 1.86 -18.03 -5.84
C ALA A 71 0.64 -18.94 -6.08
N ALA A 72 0.85 -20.25 -5.90
CA ALA A 72 -0.23 -21.22 -6.00
C ALA A 72 -1.27 -21.09 -4.86
N HIS A 73 -0.86 -20.52 -3.73
CA HIS A 73 -1.69 -20.24 -2.56
C HIS A 73 -0.93 -19.28 -1.64
N VAL A 74 -1.64 -18.40 -0.94
CA VAL A 74 -1.03 -17.54 0.11
C VAL A 74 -1.60 -17.90 1.48
N PHE A 75 -0.71 -18.19 2.43
CA PHE A 75 -1.08 -18.46 3.82
C PHE A 75 -0.76 -17.24 4.69
N VAL A 76 -1.77 -16.72 5.36
CA VAL A 76 -1.66 -15.60 6.30
C VAL A 76 -1.65 -16.15 7.71
N TRP A 77 -0.48 -16.15 8.36
CA TRP A 77 -0.36 -16.56 9.75
C TRP A 77 -0.66 -15.41 10.71
N LEU A 78 -1.79 -15.50 11.41
CA LEU A 78 -2.28 -14.50 12.35
C LEU A 78 -1.79 -14.74 13.79
N GLY A 79 -1.28 -15.94 14.10
CA GLY A 79 -0.77 -16.32 15.42
C GLY A 79 -1.25 -17.70 15.88
N PRO A 80 -0.87 -18.14 17.09
CA PRO A 80 -1.51 -19.28 17.75
C PRO A 80 -2.98 -19.00 18.06
N GLU A 81 -3.74 -20.05 18.38
CA GLU A 81 -5.14 -19.92 18.79
C GLU A 81 -5.26 -19.15 20.12
N GLU A 82 -6.13 -18.14 20.16
CA GLU A 82 -6.48 -17.33 21.33
C GLU A 82 -7.97 -17.50 21.69
N ASP A 83 -8.36 -17.22 22.94
CA ASP A 83 -9.68 -17.55 23.54
C ASP A 83 -10.93 -17.05 22.77
N HIS A 84 -10.78 -16.12 21.82
CA HIS A 84 -11.88 -15.58 20.98
C HIS A 84 -11.67 -15.78 19.47
N SER A 85 -10.58 -16.45 19.06
CA SER A 85 -10.22 -16.65 17.66
C SER A 85 -10.97 -17.79 16.98
N SER A 86 -11.34 -18.82 17.75
CA SER A 86 -12.15 -19.96 17.30
C SER A 86 -13.50 -19.51 16.77
N VAL A 87 -14.23 -18.71 17.54
CA VAL A 87 -15.55 -18.19 17.14
C VAL A 87 -15.46 -17.45 15.81
N ALA A 88 -14.47 -16.58 15.61
CA ALA A 88 -14.33 -15.80 14.37
C ALA A 88 -14.05 -16.71 13.17
N LEU A 89 -13.00 -17.54 13.24
CA LEU A 89 -12.56 -18.35 12.10
C LEU A 89 -13.54 -19.49 11.79
N GLU A 90 -14.16 -20.10 12.79
CA GLU A 90 -15.21 -21.12 12.58
C GLU A 90 -16.45 -20.52 11.93
N SER A 91 -16.85 -19.31 12.34
CA SER A 91 -17.97 -18.59 11.73
C SER A 91 -17.68 -18.27 10.27
N LEU A 92 -16.45 -17.86 9.96
CA LEU A 92 -16.02 -17.57 8.59
C LEU A 92 -15.89 -18.84 7.75
N ALA A 93 -15.39 -19.94 8.32
CA ALA A 93 -15.24 -21.22 7.62
C ALA A 93 -16.58 -21.89 7.32
N SER A 94 -17.58 -21.70 8.17
CA SER A 94 -18.93 -22.26 8.00
C SER A 94 -19.87 -21.37 7.20
N ALA A 95 -19.50 -20.10 6.97
CA ALA A 95 -20.27 -19.17 6.18
C ALA A 95 -20.25 -19.54 4.69
N LYS A 96 -21.28 -20.28 4.25
CA LYS A 96 -21.61 -20.44 2.83
C LYS A 96 -22.19 -19.13 2.33
N LEU A 97 -21.36 -18.28 1.72
CA LEU A 97 -21.85 -17.05 1.12
C LEU A 97 -22.37 -17.39 -0.29
N ASP A 98 -23.59 -16.98 -0.61
CA ASP A 98 -24.15 -17.17 -1.95
C ASP A 98 -23.18 -16.57 -2.99
N GLY A 99 -22.92 -17.27 -4.11
CA GLY A 99 -22.03 -16.79 -5.18
C GLY A 99 -20.55 -17.22 -5.11
N GLU A 100 -20.17 -18.24 -4.34
CA GLU A 100 -18.77 -18.76 -4.27
C GLU A 100 -18.19 -19.23 -5.63
N ASN A 101 -19.02 -19.39 -6.67
CA ASN A 101 -18.61 -19.76 -8.03
C ASN A 101 -18.93 -18.69 -9.10
N GLU A 102 -19.44 -17.52 -8.70
CA GLU A 102 -19.77 -16.43 -9.62
C GLU A 102 -18.80 -15.26 -9.41
N GLU A 103 -18.56 -14.45 -10.45
CA GLU A 103 -17.80 -13.22 -10.29
C GLU A 103 -18.40 -12.42 -9.13
N PRO A 104 -17.57 -11.94 -8.20
CA PRO A 104 -18.05 -11.37 -6.97
C PRO A 104 -18.84 -10.08 -7.24
N ASP A 105 -20.16 -10.16 -7.08
CA ASP A 105 -20.98 -8.99 -6.81
C ASP A 105 -20.62 -8.51 -5.39
N TRP A 106 -19.62 -7.61 -5.33
CA TRP A 106 -18.96 -7.20 -4.09
C TRP A 106 -19.86 -6.42 -3.13
N ILE A 107 -20.97 -5.87 -3.64
CA ILE A 107 -21.92 -5.04 -2.91
C ILE A 107 -23.33 -5.65 -3.02
N GLY A 108 -23.72 -6.14 -4.20
CA GLY A 108 -25.03 -6.73 -4.42
C GLY A 108 -25.14 -8.11 -3.78
N GLY A 109 -26.03 -8.22 -2.79
CA GLY A 109 -26.50 -9.51 -2.28
C GLY A 109 -26.16 -9.84 -0.82
N LEU A 110 -25.32 -9.04 -0.14
CA LEU A 110 -25.16 -9.11 1.33
C LEU A 110 -25.98 -8.07 2.10
N GLU A 111 -26.48 -7.04 1.43
CA GLU A 111 -27.53 -6.16 1.96
C GLU A 111 -28.76 -7.01 2.33
N GLY A 112 -29.12 -7.06 3.61
CA GLY A 112 -30.26 -7.83 4.12
C GLY A 112 -29.90 -9.00 5.05
N LYS A 113 -28.70 -9.58 4.93
CA LYS A 113 -28.49 -10.98 5.32
C LYS A 113 -27.57 -11.24 6.52
N LEU A 114 -26.85 -10.24 7.02
CA LEU A 114 -25.86 -10.45 8.10
C LEU A 114 -26.51 -10.87 9.42
N GLU A 115 -27.56 -10.17 9.87
CA GLU A 115 -28.26 -10.46 11.14
C GLU A 115 -28.88 -11.86 11.19
N HIS A 116 -29.22 -12.43 10.03
CA HIS A 116 -29.75 -13.79 9.92
C HIS A 116 -28.66 -14.86 9.79
N ARG A 117 -27.41 -14.47 9.50
CA ARG A 117 -26.30 -15.40 9.22
C ARG A 117 -25.26 -15.44 10.33
N PHE A 118 -25.10 -14.36 11.09
CA PHE A 118 -24.16 -14.27 12.20
C PHE A 118 -24.83 -13.67 13.43
N SER A 119 -24.57 -14.26 14.60
CA SER A 119 -24.93 -13.67 15.87
C SER A 119 -24.02 -12.50 16.25
N ASP A 120 -24.46 -11.65 17.17
CA ASP A 120 -23.66 -10.53 17.69
C ASP A 120 -22.29 -10.97 18.23
N THR A 121 -22.23 -12.16 18.86
CA THR A 121 -20.98 -12.75 19.36
C THR A 121 -20.03 -13.08 18.21
N GLN A 122 -20.55 -13.63 17.10
CA GLN A 122 -19.75 -13.94 15.92
C GLN A 122 -19.25 -12.67 15.23
N LEU A 123 -20.11 -11.67 15.06
CA LEU A 123 -19.74 -10.36 14.49
C LEU A 123 -18.68 -9.65 15.35
N THR A 124 -18.81 -9.73 16.68
CA THR A 124 -17.82 -9.19 17.63
C THR A 124 -16.47 -9.92 17.51
N ALA A 125 -16.48 -11.24 17.39
CA ALA A 125 -15.26 -12.03 17.21
C ALA A 125 -14.57 -11.69 15.88
N ILE A 126 -15.32 -11.57 14.78
CA ILE A 126 -14.79 -11.19 13.46
C ILE A 126 -14.24 -9.75 13.48
N THR A 127 -14.92 -8.83 14.17
CA THR A 127 -14.42 -7.45 14.41
C THR A 127 -13.14 -7.44 15.25
N THR A 128 -13.00 -8.37 16.19
CA THR A 128 -11.77 -8.49 16.98
C THR A 128 -10.63 -9.03 16.13
N LEU A 129 -10.92 -10.01 15.26
CA LEU A 129 -9.95 -10.55 14.30
C LEU A 129 -9.42 -9.48 13.34
N SER A 130 -10.27 -8.58 12.85
CA SER A 130 -9.86 -7.49 11.94
C SER A 130 -8.90 -6.48 12.55
N ARG A 131 -8.81 -6.44 13.88
CA ARG A 131 -7.84 -5.61 14.62
C ARG A 131 -6.46 -6.26 14.75
N ASN A 132 -6.28 -7.48 14.24
CA ASN A 132 -4.96 -8.11 14.22
C ASN A 132 -3.97 -7.21 13.47
N HIS A 133 -2.80 -6.96 14.05
CA HIS A 133 -1.81 -6.04 13.49
C HIS A 133 -1.38 -6.39 12.05
N TYR A 134 -1.46 -7.66 11.65
CA TYR A 134 -1.24 -8.08 10.26
C TYR A 134 -1.99 -7.17 9.27
N PHE A 135 -3.25 -6.88 9.58
CA PHE A 135 -4.18 -6.11 8.77
C PHE A 135 -3.84 -4.62 8.63
N SER A 136 -2.94 -4.11 9.46
CA SER A 136 -2.49 -2.71 9.38
C SER A 136 -1.18 -2.53 8.60
N ARG A 137 -0.53 -3.61 8.17
CA ARG A 137 0.79 -3.56 7.53
C ARG A 137 0.70 -3.00 6.12
N MET A 138 1.69 -2.21 5.72
CA MET A 138 1.76 -1.66 4.35
C MET A 138 1.90 -2.75 3.28
N TRP A 139 2.65 -3.81 3.58
CA TRP A 139 2.87 -4.95 2.68
C TRP A 139 1.64 -5.82 2.42
N ILE A 140 0.56 -5.64 3.21
CA ILE A 140 -0.70 -6.37 2.99
C ILE A 140 -1.27 -6.14 1.60
N LEU A 141 -0.97 -4.99 1.00
CA LEU A 141 -1.40 -4.63 -0.34
C LEU A 141 -0.85 -5.62 -1.37
N GLN A 142 0.45 -5.94 -1.35
CA GLN A 142 0.96 -6.95 -2.28
C GLN A 142 0.55 -8.37 -1.88
N GLU A 143 0.54 -8.66 -0.57
CA GLU A 143 0.24 -9.98 -0.01
C GLU A 143 -1.19 -10.46 -0.37
N LEU A 144 -2.16 -9.54 -0.38
CA LEU A 144 -3.58 -9.87 -0.59
C LEU A 144 -4.09 -9.51 -1.98
N LEU A 145 -3.69 -8.35 -2.53
CA LEU A 145 -4.26 -7.84 -3.79
C LEU A 145 -3.76 -8.57 -5.01
N LEU A 146 -2.52 -9.05 -4.94
CA LEU A 146 -1.86 -9.68 -6.08
C LEU A 146 -2.07 -11.19 -6.08
N ALA A 147 -2.54 -11.77 -4.98
CA ALA A 147 -2.90 -13.17 -4.93
C ALA A 147 -4.15 -13.41 -5.81
N ASP A 148 -4.03 -14.33 -6.76
CA ASP A 148 -5.13 -14.70 -7.65
C ASP A 148 -6.32 -15.22 -6.84
N ALA A 149 -7.50 -14.63 -7.07
CA ALA A 149 -8.75 -15.01 -6.39
C ALA A 149 -9.06 -16.51 -6.55
N GLN A 150 -8.67 -17.13 -7.67
CA GLN A 150 -8.81 -18.57 -7.92
C GLN A 150 -7.79 -19.43 -7.16
N ARG A 151 -6.60 -18.90 -6.87
CA ARG A 151 -5.52 -19.58 -6.14
C ARG A 151 -5.68 -19.48 -4.63
N GLY A 152 -6.38 -18.45 -4.17
CA GLY A 152 -6.90 -18.33 -2.82
C GLY A 152 -5.89 -17.83 -1.79
N VAL A 153 -6.41 -17.08 -0.82
CA VAL A 153 -5.68 -16.67 0.38
C VAL A 153 -6.38 -17.26 1.60
N THR A 154 -5.63 -17.91 2.48
CA THR A 154 -6.15 -18.52 3.70
C THR A 154 -5.61 -17.81 4.93
N LEU A 155 -6.51 -17.32 5.77
CA LEU A 155 -6.21 -16.89 7.12
C LEU A 155 -5.99 -18.12 8.00
N CYS A 156 -4.90 -18.15 8.75
CA CYS A 156 -4.55 -19.22 9.67
C CYS A 156 -4.31 -18.65 11.06
N MET A 157 -4.97 -19.21 12.07
CA MET A 157 -4.67 -18.93 13.48
C MET A 157 -4.72 -20.23 14.27
N GLY A 158 -3.56 -20.69 14.73
CA GLY A 158 -3.43 -22.08 15.17
C GLY A 158 -3.97 -23.03 14.10
N ARG A 159 -4.83 -23.97 14.52
CA ARG A 159 -5.42 -24.99 13.64
C ARG A 159 -6.57 -24.47 12.77
N LEU A 160 -7.06 -23.28 13.10
CA LEU A 160 -8.25 -22.71 12.49
C LEU A 160 -7.88 -22.02 11.18
N LYS A 161 -8.75 -22.18 10.18
CA LYS A 161 -8.55 -21.63 8.84
C LYS A 161 -9.82 -21.01 8.32
N ALA A 162 -9.70 -19.88 7.64
CA ALA A 162 -10.81 -19.28 6.91
C ALA A 162 -10.33 -18.69 5.57
N PRO A 163 -11.16 -18.74 4.51
CA PRO A 163 -10.87 -17.99 3.30
C PRO A 163 -10.85 -16.49 3.58
N LEU A 164 -9.84 -15.78 3.08
CA LEU A 164 -9.76 -14.33 3.18
C LEU A 164 -11.00 -13.67 2.58
N TRP A 165 -11.44 -14.12 1.41
CA TRP A 165 -12.55 -13.48 0.69
C TRP A 165 -13.86 -13.51 1.49
N THR A 166 -14.13 -14.60 2.21
CA THR A 166 -15.27 -14.67 3.12
C THR A 166 -15.16 -13.64 4.25
N PHE A 167 -13.96 -13.51 4.84
CA PHE A 167 -13.69 -12.47 5.84
C PHE A 167 -13.92 -11.06 5.27
N LEU A 168 -13.39 -10.76 4.09
CA LEU A 168 -13.54 -9.45 3.44
C LEU A 168 -15.01 -9.12 3.16
N ARG A 169 -15.77 -10.04 2.56
CA ARG A 169 -17.21 -9.85 2.29
C ARG A 169 -17.99 -9.54 3.57
N VAL A 170 -17.68 -10.23 4.66
CA VAL A 170 -18.34 -10.00 5.96
C VAL A 170 -17.97 -8.63 6.52
N ILE A 171 -16.70 -8.22 6.49
CA ILE A 171 -16.27 -6.89 6.94
C ILE A 171 -16.94 -5.76 6.14
N VAL A 172 -17.01 -5.89 4.81
CA VAL A 172 -17.68 -4.91 3.94
C VAL A 172 -19.16 -4.81 4.26
N ALA A 173 -19.84 -5.95 4.42
CA ALA A 173 -21.26 -5.94 4.74
C ALA A 173 -21.54 -5.35 6.13
N MET A 174 -20.68 -5.59 7.13
CA MET A 174 -20.84 -4.98 8.46
C MET A 174 -20.80 -3.45 8.39
N ARG A 175 -19.96 -2.90 7.49
CA ARG A 175 -19.89 -1.46 7.26
C ARG A 175 -21.20 -0.90 6.73
N VAL A 176 -21.81 -1.57 5.74
CA VAL A 176 -23.09 -1.14 5.16
C VAL A 176 -24.23 -1.25 6.19
N TYR A 177 -24.16 -2.23 7.09
CA TYR A 177 -25.19 -2.49 8.09
C TYR A 177 -25.14 -1.63 9.36
N THR A 178 -24.02 -0.98 9.68
CA THR A 178 -23.90 -0.22 10.94
C THR A 178 -24.64 1.12 10.80
N PRO A 179 -25.81 1.34 11.47
CA PRO A 179 -26.51 2.60 11.35
C PRO A 179 -25.72 3.75 12.02
N PRO A 180 -25.74 4.98 11.48
CA PRO A 180 -25.03 6.14 12.03
C PRO A 180 -25.32 6.43 13.52
N SER A 181 -26.45 5.95 14.03
CA SER A 181 -26.92 6.15 15.41
C SER A 181 -26.23 5.25 16.45
N ALA A 182 -25.53 4.19 16.05
CA ALA A 182 -24.82 3.27 16.97
C ALA A 182 -23.34 3.64 17.18
N ALA A 183 -22.93 4.85 16.76
CA ALA A 183 -21.55 5.34 16.76
C ALA A 183 -20.98 5.61 18.17
N SER A 184 -20.76 4.55 18.93
CA SER A 184 -19.67 4.50 19.91
C SER A 184 -18.43 3.89 19.23
N GLY A 185 -17.22 4.12 19.76
CA GLY A 185 -15.92 3.98 19.09
C GLY A 185 -15.58 2.65 18.36
N GLN A 186 -16.42 1.61 18.44
CA GLN A 186 -16.32 0.41 17.60
C GLN A 186 -16.58 0.69 16.11
N ALA A 187 -17.53 1.57 15.75
CA ALA A 187 -17.89 1.87 14.36
C ALA A 187 -16.76 2.55 13.55
N GLN A 188 -15.90 3.34 14.22
CA GLN A 188 -14.75 4.00 13.58
C GLN A 188 -13.66 3.00 13.15
N SER A 189 -13.45 1.94 13.93
CA SER A 189 -12.44 0.90 13.61
C SER A 189 -12.85 0.00 12.43
N ILE A 190 -14.15 -0.27 12.28
CA ILE A 190 -14.70 -1.07 11.18
C ILE A 190 -14.75 -0.24 9.90
N GLY A 191 -15.14 1.03 9.98
CA GLY A 191 -15.18 1.95 8.83
C GLY A 191 -13.81 2.08 8.15
N TYR A 192 -12.76 2.37 8.91
CA TYR A 192 -11.39 2.51 8.39
C TYR A 192 -10.86 1.22 7.75
N PHE A 193 -11.14 0.07 8.36
CA PHE A 193 -10.67 -1.22 7.84
C PHE A 193 -11.47 -1.69 6.62
N ALA A 194 -12.77 -1.41 6.58
CA ALA A 194 -13.60 -1.65 5.42
C ALA A 194 -13.25 -0.65 4.29
N ASP A 195 -12.88 0.60 4.57
CA ASP A 195 -12.35 1.56 3.59
C ASP A 195 -11.06 1.06 2.95
N LEU A 196 -10.13 0.56 3.77
CA LEU A 196 -8.90 -0.07 3.33
C LEU A 196 -9.16 -1.23 2.35
N LEU A 197 -10.13 -2.10 2.66
CA LEU A 197 -10.42 -3.26 1.85
C LEU A 197 -11.28 -2.92 0.61
N VAL A 198 -12.21 -1.99 0.71
CA VAL A 198 -13.06 -1.55 -0.41
C VAL A 198 -12.23 -0.82 -1.47
N HIS A 199 -11.37 0.12 -1.08
CA HIS A 199 -10.55 0.88 -2.03
C HIS A 199 -9.26 0.15 -2.46
N GLY A 200 -8.69 -0.68 -1.57
CA GLY A 200 -7.48 -1.46 -1.83
C GLY A 200 -7.74 -2.76 -2.57
N VAL A 201 -8.72 -3.53 -2.11
CA VAL A 201 -8.94 -4.93 -2.50
C VAL A 201 -10.08 -5.14 -3.48
N LEU A 202 -11.11 -4.28 -3.49
CA LEU A 202 -12.41 -4.64 -4.07
C LEU A 202 -12.92 -3.73 -5.20
N GLY A 203 -12.09 -2.82 -5.70
CA GLY A 203 -12.46 -1.97 -6.83
C GLY A 203 -12.70 -0.53 -6.39
N SER A 204 -11.77 0.35 -6.77
CA SER A 204 -12.10 1.75 -7.02
C SER A 204 -10.99 2.48 -7.77
N LEU A 205 -9.80 1.88 -7.97
CA LEU A 205 -8.83 2.53 -8.85
C LEU A 205 -9.28 2.46 -10.32
N GLU A 206 -9.76 1.31 -10.81
CA GLU A 206 -10.27 1.19 -12.19
C GLU A 206 -11.52 2.05 -12.42
N ASP A 207 -12.50 2.01 -11.52
CA ASP A 207 -13.72 2.84 -11.63
C ASP A 207 -13.44 4.36 -11.52
N ASP A 208 -12.50 4.79 -10.66
CA ASP A 208 -12.08 6.20 -10.60
C ASP A 208 -11.32 6.64 -11.86
N PHE A 209 -10.69 5.70 -12.58
CA PHE A 209 -9.99 5.99 -13.83
C PHE A 209 -10.89 6.01 -15.06
N ASP A 210 -11.98 5.23 -15.06
CA ASP A 210 -12.98 5.26 -16.14
C ASP A 210 -13.73 6.61 -16.20
N LEU A 211 -13.66 7.39 -15.12
CA LEU A 211 -14.15 8.77 -15.04
C LEU A 211 -13.20 9.80 -15.66
N LEU A 212 -11.95 9.45 -15.97
CA LEU A 212 -11.02 10.35 -16.66
C LEU A 212 -11.34 10.39 -18.15
N ASP A 213 -11.41 11.60 -18.70
CA ASP A 213 -11.55 11.73 -20.15
C ASP A 213 -10.25 11.31 -20.88
N GLN A 214 -10.36 11.08 -22.19
CA GLN A 214 -9.23 10.66 -23.02
C GLN A 214 -8.11 11.71 -23.07
N GLU A 215 -8.43 12.99 -22.88
CA GLU A 215 -7.48 14.09 -22.92
C GLU A 215 -6.57 14.08 -21.67
N ASP A 216 -7.16 13.84 -20.50
CA ASP A 216 -6.47 13.66 -19.23
C ASP A 216 -5.58 12.41 -19.24
N ALA A 217 -6.10 11.30 -19.76
CA ALA A 217 -5.34 10.05 -19.91
C ALA A 217 -4.10 10.26 -20.80
N ALA A 218 -4.23 10.97 -21.92
CA ALA A 218 -3.13 11.27 -22.84
C ALA A 218 -2.03 12.16 -22.23
N GLN A 219 -2.35 12.92 -21.17
CA GLN A 219 -1.39 13.78 -20.44
C GLN A 219 -0.75 13.09 -19.23
N GLY A 220 -0.96 11.78 -19.06
CA GLY A 220 -0.44 11.02 -17.92
C GLY A 220 -1.11 11.37 -16.59
N VAL A 221 -2.34 11.93 -16.62
CA VAL A 221 -3.09 12.28 -15.40
C VAL A 221 -3.54 11.02 -14.67
N LYS A 222 -3.96 9.98 -15.39
CA LYS A 222 -4.33 8.65 -14.85
C LYS A 222 -3.25 8.12 -13.89
N ALA A 223 -2.00 8.12 -14.34
CA ALA A 223 -0.82 7.72 -13.58
C ALA A 223 -0.68 8.47 -12.24
N ARG A 224 -0.87 9.79 -12.24
CA ARG A 224 -0.72 10.64 -11.05
C ARG A 224 -1.89 10.49 -10.07
N TYR A 225 -3.11 10.33 -10.60
CA TYR A 225 -4.27 9.99 -9.78
C TYR A 225 -4.10 8.63 -9.08
N ALA A 226 -3.47 7.65 -9.72
CA ALA A 226 -3.12 6.38 -9.06
C ALA A 226 -2.32 6.60 -7.78
N TRP A 227 -1.25 7.39 -7.87
CA TRP A 227 -0.40 7.72 -6.73
C TRP A 227 -1.14 8.55 -5.67
N ARG A 228 -2.00 9.49 -6.09
CA ARG A 228 -2.85 10.28 -5.17
C ARG A 228 -3.81 9.41 -4.39
N SER A 229 -4.57 8.56 -5.07
CA SER A 229 -5.50 7.63 -4.44
C SER A 229 -4.76 6.67 -3.51
N CYS A 230 -3.61 6.14 -3.93
CA CYS A 230 -2.78 5.30 -3.04
C CYS A 230 -2.29 6.07 -1.80
N ALA A 231 -1.86 7.31 -1.94
CA ALA A 231 -1.41 8.13 -0.82
C ALA A 231 -2.55 8.48 0.16
N LEU A 232 -3.75 8.77 -0.36
CA LEU A 232 -4.92 9.07 0.47
C LEU A 232 -5.37 7.84 1.27
N ASN A 233 -5.38 6.68 0.63
CA ASN A 233 -5.95 5.46 1.22
C ASN A 233 -4.94 4.66 2.05
N TYR A 234 -3.65 4.65 1.66
CA TYR A 234 -2.68 3.71 2.24
C TYR A 234 -1.57 4.33 3.09
N ALA A 235 -1.35 5.65 3.05
CA ALA A 235 -0.24 6.27 3.78
C ALA A 235 -0.22 5.99 5.30
N GLN A 236 -1.38 5.74 5.89
CA GLN A 236 -1.53 5.45 7.32
C GLN A 236 -1.14 4.01 7.71
N HIS A 237 -0.81 3.15 6.73
CA HIS A 237 -0.39 1.79 7.02
C HIS A 237 0.94 1.74 7.77
N ALA A 238 1.05 0.73 8.62
CA ALA A 238 2.22 0.46 9.43
C ALA A 238 3.35 -0.12 8.57
N CYS A 239 4.52 0.50 8.70
CA CYS A 239 5.81 0.01 8.23
C CYS A 239 6.90 0.50 9.20
N PHE A 240 8.00 -0.24 9.28
CA PHE A 240 9.18 0.13 10.09
C PHE A 240 10.07 1.04 9.28
N ASP A 241 10.34 0.62 8.04
CA ASP A 241 11.05 1.43 7.08
C ASP A 241 10.04 2.36 6.38
N PRO A 242 10.19 3.69 6.48
CA PRO A 242 9.29 4.62 5.80
C PRO A 242 9.29 4.46 4.27
N ARG A 243 10.37 3.92 3.68
CA ARG A 243 10.46 3.68 2.23
C ARG A 243 9.47 2.62 1.75
N ASP A 244 9.08 1.69 2.63
CA ASP A 244 8.10 0.64 2.33
C ASP A 244 6.74 1.22 1.92
N ARG A 245 6.41 2.45 2.33
CA ARG A 245 5.19 3.13 1.89
C ARG A 245 5.13 3.36 0.39
N VAL A 246 6.28 3.54 -0.25
CA VAL A 246 6.37 3.67 -1.71
C VAL A 246 6.59 2.29 -2.32
N PHE A 247 7.52 1.50 -1.78
CA PHE A 247 7.89 0.22 -2.37
C PHE A 247 6.75 -0.81 -2.39
N ALA A 248 5.89 -0.83 -1.37
CA ALA A 248 4.71 -1.71 -1.37
C ALA A 248 3.72 -1.33 -2.48
N LEU A 249 3.64 -0.04 -2.86
CA LEU A 249 2.74 0.42 -3.91
C LEU A 249 3.26 0.12 -5.32
N LEU A 250 4.58 0.04 -5.52
CA LEU A 250 5.21 -0.26 -6.81
C LEU A 250 4.78 -1.61 -7.41
N GLY A 251 4.24 -2.52 -6.60
CA GLY A 251 3.73 -3.81 -7.08
C GLY A 251 2.32 -3.76 -7.68
N LEU A 252 1.55 -2.70 -7.39
CA LEU A 252 0.15 -2.59 -7.80
C LEU A 252 0.05 -2.27 -9.30
N ALA A 253 -0.88 -2.92 -10.01
CA ALA A 253 -1.01 -2.80 -11.47
C ALA A 253 -1.09 -1.33 -11.93
N ASN A 254 -1.96 -0.54 -11.31
CA ASN A 254 -2.17 0.87 -11.63
C ASN A 254 -0.92 1.75 -11.41
N VAL A 255 -0.09 1.39 -10.43
CA VAL A 255 1.18 2.08 -10.15
C VAL A 255 2.28 1.61 -11.11
N ARG A 256 2.25 0.34 -11.53
CA ARG A 256 3.19 -0.18 -12.53
C ARG A 256 2.93 0.39 -13.91
N GLU A 257 1.67 0.51 -14.29
CA GLU A 257 1.24 1.13 -15.54
C GLU A 257 1.54 2.63 -15.57
N SER A 258 1.59 3.29 -14.39
CA SER A 258 1.95 4.70 -14.27
C SER A 258 3.44 4.98 -14.49
N ASP A 259 4.29 3.95 -14.38
CA ASP A 259 5.74 4.03 -14.56
C ASP A 259 6.28 2.98 -15.53
N PRO A 260 5.93 3.05 -16.83
CA PRO A 260 6.28 2.02 -17.81
C PRO A 260 7.79 1.88 -18.03
N ASN A 261 8.57 2.91 -17.69
CA ASN A 261 10.03 2.91 -17.79
C ASN A 261 10.72 2.45 -16.49
N GLY A 262 9.95 2.22 -15.41
CA GLY A 262 10.48 1.81 -14.10
C GLY A 262 11.47 2.84 -13.53
N LEU A 263 11.14 4.12 -13.63
CA LEU A 263 11.93 5.21 -13.06
C LEU A 263 11.96 5.15 -11.52
N LEU A 264 10.89 4.65 -10.91
CA LEU A 264 10.81 4.34 -9.48
C LEU A 264 11.00 2.84 -9.26
N GLN A 265 12.03 2.50 -8.50
CA GLN A 265 12.36 1.13 -8.12
C GLN A 265 12.60 1.05 -6.62
N ALA A 266 12.35 -0.12 -6.05
CA ALA A 266 12.77 -0.45 -4.70
C ALA A 266 14.30 -0.37 -4.62
N ASP A 267 14.78 0.52 -3.76
CA ASP A 267 16.21 0.74 -3.52
C ASP A 267 16.44 1.06 -2.03
N TYR A 268 16.81 0.04 -1.27
CA TYR A 268 17.15 0.14 0.15
C TYR A 268 18.53 0.74 0.39
N THR A 269 19.32 1.00 -0.66
CA THR A 269 20.59 1.75 -0.54
C THR A 269 20.33 3.27 -0.51
N MET A 270 19.15 3.72 -0.96
CA MET A 270 18.77 5.13 -1.01
C MET A 270 18.22 5.63 0.32
N THR A 271 18.48 6.90 0.64
CA THR A 271 17.85 7.56 1.78
C THR A 271 16.37 7.87 1.50
N VAL A 272 15.58 8.14 2.55
CA VAL A 272 14.19 8.62 2.41
C VAL A 272 14.12 9.90 1.58
N ASP A 273 15.09 10.79 1.75
CA ASP A 273 15.22 12.02 0.99
C ASP A 273 15.45 11.74 -0.51
N ASP A 274 16.35 10.81 -0.84
CA ASP A 274 16.61 10.43 -2.23
C ASP A 274 15.36 9.81 -2.88
N LEU A 275 14.62 9.00 -2.12
CA LEU A 275 13.37 8.42 -2.59
C LEU A 275 12.28 9.49 -2.77
N ALA A 276 12.19 10.46 -1.86
CA ALA A 276 11.29 11.60 -2.02
C ALA A 276 11.62 12.40 -3.27
N THR A 277 12.91 12.64 -3.54
CA THR A 277 13.38 13.26 -4.77
C THR A 277 12.95 12.48 -6.01
N ALA A 278 13.15 11.15 -6.01
CA ALA A 278 12.76 10.30 -7.13
C ALA A 278 11.23 10.35 -7.37
N LEU A 279 10.44 10.28 -6.31
CA LEU A 279 8.97 10.32 -6.38
C LEU A 279 8.46 11.68 -6.89
N ILE A 280 9.01 12.78 -6.39
CA ILE A 280 8.71 14.13 -6.89
C ILE A 280 9.02 14.21 -8.38
N SER A 281 10.18 13.72 -8.79
CA SER A 281 10.59 13.75 -10.20
C SER A 281 9.64 12.94 -11.08
N HIS A 282 9.26 11.75 -10.63
CA HIS A 282 8.30 10.90 -11.33
C HIS A 282 6.93 11.58 -11.49
N LEU A 283 6.42 12.23 -10.44
CA LEU A 283 5.12 12.92 -10.47
C LEU A 283 5.14 14.24 -11.27
N ASP A 284 6.30 14.90 -11.37
CA ASP A 284 6.50 16.10 -12.20
C ASP A 284 6.70 15.77 -13.69
N CYS A 285 7.32 14.63 -14.00
CA CYS A 285 7.50 14.17 -15.38
C CYS A 285 6.14 14.01 -16.10
N GLY A 286 6.02 14.65 -17.26
CA GLY A 286 4.82 14.57 -18.11
C GLY A 286 3.73 15.62 -17.80
N VAL A 287 3.98 16.64 -16.97
CA VAL A 287 3.01 17.71 -16.75
C VAL A 287 3.03 18.71 -17.91
N SER A 288 2.06 18.57 -18.80
CA SER A 288 1.83 19.49 -19.93
C SER A 288 1.20 20.80 -19.46
N SER A 289 0.28 20.73 -18.50
CA SER A 289 -0.50 21.86 -17.97
C SER A 289 -0.74 21.71 -16.46
N PRO A 290 -0.53 22.78 -15.65
CA PRO A 290 -0.81 22.78 -14.21
C PRO A 290 -2.31 22.76 -13.88
N ARG A 291 -3.21 22.82 -14.88
CA ARG A 291 -4.66 22.79 -14.67
C ARG A 291 -5.18 21.48 -14.06
N TYR A 292 -4.51 20.37 -14.33
CA TYR A 292 -4.98 19.02 -13.97
C TYR A 292 -4.17 18.38 -12.84
N TRP A 293 -2.97 18.88 -12.58
CA TRP A 293 -2.11 18.39 -11.51
C TRP A 293 -1.23 19.52 -10.98
N THR A 294 -1.29 19.79 -9.68
CA THR A 294 -0.63 20.94 -9.07
C THR A 294 0.63 20.54 -8.29
N ASN A 295 1.43 21.54 -7.93
CA ASN A 295 2.48 21.40 -6.92
C ASN A 295 1.94 20.94 -5.57
N HIS A 296 0.77 21.45 -5.17
CA HIS A 296 0.12 21.01 -3.95
C HIS A 296 -0.17 19.50 -3.98
N ASP A 297 -0.67 18.97 -5.10
CA ASP A 297 -0.95 17.52 -5.23
C ASP A 297 0.31 16.67 -5.14
N THR A 298 1.38 17.07 -5.85
CA THR A 298 2.69 16.39 -5.78
C THR A 298 3.23 16.38 -4.36
N CYS A 299 3.16 17.53 -3.70
CA CYS A 299 3.63 17.75 -2.34
C CYS A 299 2.83 16.93 -1.33
N ASP A 300 1.50 16.90 -1.46
CA ASP A 300 0.60 16.15 -0.58
C ASP A 300 0.86 14.64 -0.68
N VAL A 301 1.05 14.10 -1.89
CA VAL A 301 1.40 12.68 -2.11
C VAL A 301 2.70 12.32 -1.39
N VAL A 302 3.76 13.09 -1.61
CA VAL A 302 5.09 12.84 -1.03
C VAL A 302 5.05 12.98 0.50
N GLN A 303 4.36 14.01 1.00
CA GLN A 303 4.19 14.22 2.44
C GLN A 303 3.47 13.06 3.10
N ARG A 304 2.38 12.55 2.51
CA ARG A 304 1.63 11.41 3.03
C ARG A 304 2.47 10.14 3.03
N LEU A 305 3.13 9.84 1.91
CA LEU A 305 3.84 8.57 1.76
C LEU A 305 5.18 8.53 2.50
N LEU A 306 5.91 9.64 2.62
CA LEU A 306 7.26 9.62 3.21
C LEU A 306 7.35 10.41 4.52
N ASN A 307 6.21 10.95 5.01
CA ASN A 307 6.12 11.77 6.21
C ASN A 307 7.09 12.97 6.21
N VAL A 308 7.35 13.51 5.02
CA VAL A 308 8.16 14.72 4.83
C VAL A 308 7.26 15.94 5.03
N LYS A 309 7.67 16.91 5.86
CA LYS A 309 6.88 18.14 6.08
C LYS A 309 7.08 19.10 4.91
N VAL A 310 6.31 18.90 3.86
CA VAL A 310 6.52 19.61 2.58
C VAL A 310 6.21 21.11 2.70
N GLY A 311 5.24 21.53 3.53
CA GLY A 311 4.96 22.94 3.81
C GLY A 311 5.99 23.69 4.68
N SER A 312 7.09 23.07 5.08
CA SER A 312 8.03 23.65 6.04
C SER A 312 9.10 24.55 5.38
N ALA A 313 9.64 25.50 6.16
CA ALA A 313 10.79 26.29 5.74
C ALA A 313 12.00 25.39 5.47
N GLU A 314 12.12 24.31 6.23
CA GLU A 314 13.12 23.27 6.13
C GLU A 314 13.02 22.53 4.80
N PHE A 315 11.82 22.13 4.37
CA PHE A 315 11.61 21.51 3.05
C PHE A 315 11.90 22.47 1.90
N THR A 316 11.47 23.73 2.03
CA THR A 316 11.76 24.73 0.99
C THR A 316 13.26 25.00 0.87
N LYS A 317 13.97 25.06 2.00
CA LYS A 317 15.44 25.13 2.03
C LYS A 317 16.09 23.86 1.46
N TRP A 318 15.54 22.69 1.78
CA TRP A 318 15.99 21.39 1.27
C TRP A 318 15.87 21.33 -0.25
N LEU A 319 14.74 21.76 -0.82
CA LEU A 319 14.49 21.76 -2.26
C LEU A 319 15.39 22.76 -2.99
N ARG A 320 15.56 23.97 -2.44
CA ARG A 320 16.48 25.00 -3.00
C ARG A 320 17.92 24.53 -3.05
N ALA A 321 18.36 23.79 -2.03
CA ALA A 321 19.73 23.30 -1.97
C ALA A 321 20.01 22.16 -2.98
N ARG A 322 18.97 21.57 -3.56
CA ARG A 322 19.06 20.33 -4.34
C ARG A 322 18.62 20.47 -5.79
N LEU A 323 17.86 21.50 -6.13
CA LEU A 323 17.40 21.73 -7.51
C LEU A 323 18.43 22.52 -8.31
N TYR A 324 18.92 21.93 -9.39
CA TYR A 324 19.87 22.51 -10.34
C TYR A 324 19.23 22.60 -11.72
N TRP A 325 19.42 23.73 -12.38
CA TRP A 325 18.96 23.95 -13.75
C TRP A 325 20.12 23.74 -14.72
N ASN A 326 19.94 22.88 -15.70
CA ASN A 326 20.79 22.94 -16.88
C ASN A 326 20.29 24.13 -17.71
N GLY A 327 21.19 24.91 -18.33
CA GLY A 327 20.84 26.18 -18.99
C GLY A 327 19.88 26.09 -20.18
N GLU A 328 19.27 24.92 -20.43
CA GLU A 328 18.26 24.67 -21.45
C GLU A 328 16.85 24.81 -20.85
N ARG A 329 15.93 25.45 -21.58
CA ARG A 329 14.58 25.75 -21.06
C ARG A 329 13.82 24.47 -20.72
N GLY A 330 13.51 24.28 -19.43
CA GLY A 330 12.56 23.28 -18.96
C GLY A 330 13.16 21.91 -18.63
N GLN A 331 14.47 21.83 -18.41
CA GLN A 331 15.12 20.66 -17.83
C GLN A 331 15.82 21.06 -16.53
N GLY A 332 15.70 20.22 -15.51
CA GLY A 332 16.36 20.41 -14.23
C GLY A 332 16.80 19.08 -13.66
N SER A 333 17.61 19.10 -12.62
CA SER A 333 17.98 17.92 -11.86
C SER A 333 17.84 18.20 -10.38
N ILE A 334 17.35 17.24 -9.62
CA ILE A 334 17.32 17.30 -8.17
C ILE A 334 18.38 16.34 -7.66
N VAL A 335 19.28 16.85 -6.82
CA VAL A 335 20.34 16.06 -6.19
C VAL A 335 19.84 15.56 -4.84
N GLY A 336 19.77 14.24 -4.67
CA GLY A 336 19.41 13.62 -3.41
C GLY A 336 20.47 13.81 -2.30
N GLY A 337 20.15 13.41 -1.07
CA GLY A 337 21.09 13.38 0.06
C GLY A 337 22.35 12.55 -0.18
N SER A 338 22.31 11.55 -1.06
CA SER A 338 23.49 10.76 -1.49
C SER A 338 24.33 11.44 -2.58
N GLY A 339 23.93 12.62 -3.08
CA GLY A 339 24.60 13.29 -4.21
C GLY A 339 24.14 12.79 -5.59
N ARG A 340 23.21 11.84 -5.67
CA ARG A 340 22.63 11.33 -6.91
C ARG A 340 21.71 12.37 -7.55
N ALA A 341 22.00 12.79 -8.78
CA ALA A 341 21.15 13.69 -9.56
C ALA A 341 20.03 12.93 -10.29
N ILE A 342 18.79 13.42 -10.19
CA ILE A 342 17.61 12.86 -10.85
C ILE A 342 16.99 13.94 -11.74
N ASN A 343 16.84 13.67 -13.03
CA ASN A 343 16.30 14.61 -14.01
C ASN A 343 14.79 14.84 -13.78
N CYS A 344 14.38 16.10 -13.73
CA CYS A 344 12.99 16.54 -13.65
C CYS A 344 12.67 17.57 -14.76
N THR A 345 11.40 17.68 -15.15
CA THR A 345 10.95 18.77 -16.04
C THR A 345 10.95 20.11 -15.30
N GLY A 346 10.79 20.02 -13.98
CA GLY A 346 10.93 21.09 -13.02
C GLY A 346 9.85 22.16 -13.09
N LYS A 347 8.79 21.98 -13.90
CA LYS A 347 7.66 22.92 -13.98
C LYS A 347 6.95 23.07 -12.63
N ILE A 348 6.72 21.95 -11.95
CA ILE A 348 6.07 21.94 -10.63
C ILE A 348 7.04 22.44 -9.55
N LEU A 349 8.32 22.11 -9.69
CA LEU A 349 9.34 22.46 -8.70
C LEU A 349 9.72 23.95 -8.74
N GLN A 350 9.76 24.58 -9.91
CA GLN A 350 9.87 26.04 -10.04
C GLN A 350 8.70 26.73 -9.35
N HIS A 351 7.48 26.20 -9.53
CA HIS A 351 6.31 26.75 -8.89
C HIS A 351 6.38 26.61 -7.36
N ALA A 352 6.74 25.43 -6.86
CA ALA A 352 6.93 25.20 -5.43
C ALA A 352 8.02 26.09 -4.82
N LEU A 353 9.09 26.43 -5.56
CA LEU A 353 10.13 27.35 -5.12
C LEU A 353 9.68 28.83 -5.11
N ARG A 354 8.82 29.21 -6.05
CA ARG A 354 8.37 30.59 -6.27
C ARG A 354 7.20 30.98 -5.37
N TYR A 355 6.23 30.10 -5.22
CA TYR A 355 4.97 30.36 -4.49
C TYR A 355 4.90 29.58 -3.18
N GLY A 356 5.67 28.50 -3.08
CA GLY A 356 5.67 27.65 -1.91
C GLY A 356 5.06 26.28 -2.21
N PRO A 357 5.49 25.25 -1.47
CA PRO A 357 5.08 23.87 -1.70
C PRO A 357 3.60 23.60 -1.39
N ALA A 358 2.97 24.43 -0.55
CA ALA A 358 1.56 24.28 -0.15
C ALA A 358 0.60 25.25 -0.87
N GLU A 359 1.09 26.12 -1.77
CA GLU A 359 0.22 27.04 -2.49
C GLU A 359 -0.39 26.38 -3.72
N CYS A 360 -1.73 26.31 -3.76
CA CYS A 360 -2.48 25.89 -4.93
C CYS A 360 -2.60 27.06 -5.92
N PRO A 361 -2.25 26.90 -7.20
CA PRO A 361 -2.34 27.97 -8.22
C PRO A 361 -3.78 28.34 -8.61
N PHE A 362 -4.78 27.64 -8.07
CA PHE A 362 -6.20 27.87 -8.30
C PHE A 362 -6.88 28.29 -7.01
N LYS A 363 -6.86 29.59 -6.72
CA LYS A 363 -7.79 30.19 -5.76
C LYS A 363 -9.01 30.66 -6.54
N ASP A 364 -10.19 30.16 -6.19
CA ASP A 364 -11.49 30.61 -6.73
C ASP A 364 -11.67 30.45 -8.25
N GLY A 365 -11.21 29.34 -8.83
CA GLY A 365 -11.47 28.99 -10.24
C GLY A 365 -10.80 29.90 -11.26
N ARG A 366 -9.89 30.79 -10.84
CA ARG A 366 -9.05 31.61 -11.73
C ARG A 366 -7.60 31.16 -11.59
N VAL A 367 -6.96 30.94 -12.74
CA VAL A 367 -5.50 30.84 -12.84
C VAL A 367 -4.91 32.07 -12.16
N ILE A 368 -4.00 31.92 -11.19
CA ILE A 368 -3.15 33.04 -10.75
C ILE A 368 -2.47 33.55 -12.03
N LYS A 369 -2.92 34.72 -12.51
CA LYS A 369 -2.49 35.28 -13.78
C LYS A 369 -0.96 35.33 -13.81
N GLU A 370 -0.43 34.82 -14.91
CA GLU A 370 0.97 34.90 -15.36
C GLU A 370 1.93 33.85 -14.79
N CYS A 371 1.89 32.66 -15.40
CA CYS A 371 3.07 31.83 -15.65
C CYS A 371 4.05 32.60 -16.57
N GLY A 372 4.62 33.70 -16.07
CA GLY A 372 5.71 34.43 -16.69
C GLY A 372 7.00 33.65 -16.47
N ILE A 373 7.39 32.84 -17.47
CA ILE A 373 8.76 32.38 -17.64
C ILE A 373 9.55 33.58 -18.15
N HIS A 374 10.11 34.38 -17.24
CA HIS A 374 11.21 35.26 -17.58
C HIS A 374 12.51 34.51 -17.26
N PRO A 375 13.50 34.50 -18.17
CA PRO A 375 14.82 34.02 -17.83
C PRO A 375 15.36 34.90 -16.69
N VAL A 376 15.83 34.26 -15.63
CA VAL A 376 16.63 34.95 -14.61
C VAL A 376 17.97 35.25 -15.27
N GLU A 377 18.30 36.53 -15.41
CA GLU A 377 19.63 37.02 -15.82
C GLU A 377 20.70 36.66 -14.79
#